data_AF-A0A3D5C148-F1
#
_entry.id   AF-A0A3D5C148-F1
#
_cell.length_a   1.000
_cell.length_b   1.000
_cell.length_c   1.000
_cell.angle_alpha   90.00
_cell.angle_beta   90.00
_cell.angle_gamma   90.00
#
_symmetry.space_group_name_H-M   'P 1'
#
loop_
_entity.id
_entity.type
_entity.pdbx_description
1 polymer ?
#
loop_
_entity_poly.entity_id
_entity_poly.type
_entity_poly.pdbx_seq_one_letter_code
_entity_poly.pdbx_strand_id
1 'polypeptide(L)' 'MISAIHGLPMVTGQSRVVRGCRIEHVCGNPELSAEDDFSYGVKITSAALRALETSVTEPTLFDPDTEALPTNMDASHAS' A
#
# COMPACT_ATOMS: atom_id res chain seq x y z
N MET A 1 -2.60 2.30 9.55
CA MET A 1 -2.17 0.91 9.82
C MET A 1 -2.09 0.16 8.51
N ILE A 2 -1.01 -0.59 8.25
CA ILE A 2 -0.90 -1.48 7.09
C ILE A 2 -1.25 -2.91 7.55
N SER A 3 -2.14 -3.61 6.85
CA SER A 3 -2.55 -4.96 7.25
C SER A 3 -2.99 -5.83 6.07
N ALA A 4 -2.47 -7.07 6.03
CA ALA A 4 -2.94 -8.12 5.14
C ALA A 4 -4.33 -8.67 5.53
N ILE A 5 -4.76 -8.44 6.78
CA ILE A 5 -6.09 -8.77 7.30
C ILE A 5 -6.79 -7.44 7.62
N HIS A 6 -7.08 -6.64 6.59
CA HIS A 6 -7.62 -5.29 6.74
C HIS A 6 -9.04 -5.23 7.30
N GLY A 7 -9.82 -6.33 7.23
CA GLY A 7 -11.17 -6.37 7.81
C GLY A 7 -11.21 -6.13 9.32
N LEU A 8 -10.23 -6.65 10.07
CA LEU A 8 -10.12 -6.46 11.53
C LEU A 8 -9.91 -4.99 11.94
N PRO A 9 -8.87 -4.28 11.44
CA PRO A 9 -8.67 -2.88 11.82
C PRO A 9 -9.83 -1.98 11.40
N MET A 10 -10.50 -2.28 10.28
CA MET A 10 -11.72 -1.56 9.87
C MET A 10 -12.83 -1.70 10.90
N VAL A 11 -13.15 -2.91 11.39
CA VAL A 11 -14.20 -3.09 12.40
C VAL A 11 -13.82 -2.51 13.77
N THR A 12 -12.52 -2.45 14.10
CA THR A 12 -12.05 -1.79 15.33
C THR A 12 -12.00 -0.26 15.25
N GLY A 13 -12.36 0.32 14.10
CA GLY A 13 -12.44 1.77 13.93
C GLY A 13 -11.09 2.45 13.71
N GLN A 14 -10.08 1.74 13.19
CA GLN A 14 -8.83 2.39 12.77
C GLN A 14 -9.12 3.40 11.67
N SER A 15 -8.74 4.66 11.87
CA SER A 15 -9.10 5.75 10.96
C SER A 15 -8.57 5.54 9.54
N ARG A 16 -7.36 4.96 9.43
CA ARG A 16 -6.67 4.72 8.15
C ARG A 16 -6.14 3.30 8.10
N VAL A 17 -6.63 2.52 7.15
CA VAL A 17 -6.19 1.14 6.91
C VAL A 17 -5.67 1.05 5.49
N VAL A 18 -4.41 0.65 5.32
CA VAL A 18 -3.83 0.35 4.01
C VAL A 18 -3.88 -1.16 3.81
N ARG A 19 -4.45 -1.61 2.69
CA ARG A 19 -4.48 -3.02 2.32
C ARG A 19 -3.05 -3.49 2.07
N GLY A 20 -2.60 -4.44 2.88
CA GLY A 20 -1.40 -5.22 2.58
C GLY A 20 -1.73 -6.47 1.77
N CYS A 21 -0.71 -7.05 1.13
CA CYS A 21 -0.82 -8.35 0.48
C CYS A 21 -0.76 -9.46 1.52
N ARG A 22 -1.70 -10.40 1.43
CA ARG A 22 -1.64 -11.65 2.18
C ARG A 22 -0.95 -12.68 1.31
N ILE A 23 0.25 -13.09 1.72
CA ILE A 23 0.88 -14.27 1.14
C ILE A 23 0.79 -15.38 2.17
N GLU A 24 0.01 -16.42 1.85
CA GLU A 24 -0.27 -17.54 2.76
C GLU A 24 0.95 -18.43 3.01
N HIS A 25 2.01 -18.27 2.22
CA HIS A 25 3.24 -19.00 2.37
C HIS A 25 4.12 -18.36 3.45
N VAL A 26 4.72 -19.22 4.29
CA VAL A 26 5.51 -18.82 5.49
C VAL A 26 6.67 -17.89 5.14
N CYS A 27 7.17 -17.97 3.90
CA CYS A 27 8.28 -17.16 3.40
C CYS A 27 7.85 -16.07 2.40
N GLY A 28 6.56 -15.74 2.27
CA GLY A 28 6.08 -14.88 1.19
C GLY A 28 5.97 -15.62 -0.15
N ASN A 29 5.86 -14.91 -1.27
CA ASN A 29 5.59 -15.51 -2.59
C ASN A 29 6.94 -15.91 -3.22
N PRO A 30 7.29 -17.20 -3.28
CA PRO A 30 8.59 -17.64 -3.80
C PRO A 30 8.72 -17.42 -5.32
N GLU A 31 7.62 -17.19 -6.02
CA GLU A 31 7.60 -16.93 -7.46
C GLU A 31 7.69 -15.42 -7.78
N LEU A 32 7.69 -14.55 -6.76
CA LEU A 32 7.79 -13.12 -6.96
C LEU A 32 9.23 -12.74 -7.33
N SER A 33 9.40 -12.03 -8.44
CA SER A 33 10.71 -11.51 -8.82
C SER A 33 11.15 -10.39 -7.87
N ALA A 34 12.46 -10.14 -7.79
CA ALA A 34 12.97 -9.03 -6.98
C ALA A 34 12.46 -7.65 -7.48
N GLU A 35 12.22 -7.52 -8.78
CA GLU A 35 11.68 -6.29 -9.38
C GLU A 35 10.20 -6.09 -9.00
N ASP A 36 9.41 -7.17 -9.03
CA ASP A 36 8.00 -7.11 -8.63
C ASP A 36 7.85 -6.87 -7.12
N ASP A 37 8.71 -7.47 -6.29
CA ASP A 37 8.74 -7.24 -4.84
C ASP A 37 9.08 -5.78 -4.53
N PHE A 38 10.11 -5.23 -5.19
CA PHE A 38 10.47 -3.82 -5.05
C PHE A 38 9.32 -2.91 -5.50
N SER A 39 8.74 -3.19 -6.66
CA SER A 39 7.62 -2.42 -7.21
C SER A 39 6.40 -2.45 -6.28
N TYR A 40 6.13 -3.60 -5.67
CA TYR A 40 5.08 -3.76 -4.67
C TYR A 40 5.38 -2.96 -3.39
N GLY A 41 6.63 -3.01 -2.91
CA GLY A 41 7.09 -2.23 -1.76
C GLY A 41 6.94 -0.71 -1.96
N VAL A 42 7.24 -0.22 -3.17
CA VAL A 42 7.02 1.18 -3.54
C VAL A 42 5.53 1.51 -3.51
N LYS A 43 4.69 0.70 -4.17
CA LYS A 43 3.22 0.92 -4.22
C LYS A 43 2.60 1.01 -2.83
N ILE A 44 2.89 0.06 -1.94
CA ILE A 44 2.30 0.03 -0.59
C ILE A 44 2.79 1.20 0.26
N THR A 45 4.05 1.60 0.10
CA THR A 45 4.63 2.75 0.82
C THR A 45 3.99 4.05 0.34
N SER A 46 3.83 4.23 -0.98
CA SER A 46 3.15 5.39 -1.56
C SER A 46 1.70 5.51 -1.09
N ALA A 47 0.94 4.40 -1.09
CA ALA A 47 -0.42 4.38 -0.57
C ALA A 47 -0.48 4.76 0.92
N ALA A 48 0.49 4.30 1.73
CA ALA A 48 0.56 4.65 3.14
C ALA A 48 0.86 6.14 3.37
N LEU A 49 1.79 6.73 2.61
CA LEU A 49 2.09 8.16 2.68
C LEU A 49 0.85 8.99 2.31
N ARG A 50 0.18 8.64 1.21
CA ARG A 50 -1.06 9.30 0.79
C ARG A 50 -2.17 9.18 1.84
N ALA A 51 -2.31 8.02 2.47
CA ALA A 51 -3.29 7.82 3.53
C ALA A 51 -3.06 8.82 4.69
N LEU A 52 -1.81 9.09 5.06
CA LEU A 52 -1.47 10.07 6.10
C LEU A 52 -1.89 11.50 5.72
N GLU A 53 -1.71 11.87 4.45
CA GLU A 53 -2.07 13.19 3.92
C GLU A 53 -3.57 13.36 3.68
N THR A 54 -4.31 12.25 3.59
CA THR A 54 -5.75 12.26 3.32
C THR A 54 -6.53 12.54 4.61
N SER A 55 -7.37 13.58 4.59
CA SER A 55 -8.35 13.80 5.66
C SER A 55 -9.42 12.71 5.63
N VAL A 56 -9.70 12.10 6.77
CA VAL A 56 -10.69 11.03 6.91
C VAL A 56 -11.64 11.36 8.07
N THR A 57 -12.94 11.17 7.85
CA THR A 57 -13.99 11.37 8.86
C THR A 57 -14.53 10.05 9.42
N GLU A 58 -14.19 8.94 8.78
CA GLU A 58 -14.60 7.58 9.13
C GLU A 58 -13.46 6.60 8.82
N PRO A 59 -13.48 5.35 9.32
CA PRO A 59 -12.52 4.34 8.93
C PRO A 59 -12.46 4.17 7.41
N THR A 60 -11.30 4.48 6.81
CA THR A 60 -11.11 4.43 5.36
C THR A 60 -10.06 3.38 4.99
N LEU A 61 -10.41 2.56 3.99
CA LEU A 61 -9.51 1.61 3.36
C LEU A 61 -8.80 2.26 2.17
N PHE A 62 -7.47 2.22 2.18
CA PHE A 62 -6.60 2.63 1.09
C PHE A 62 -6.04 1.38 0.43
N ASP A 63 -6.15 1.28 -0.88
CA ASP A 63 -5.82 0.06 -1.62
C ASP A 63 -4.78 0.35 -2.72
N PRO A 64 -3.54 -0.16 -2.56
CA PRO A 64 -2.42 0.15 -3.46
C PRO A 64 -2.59 -0.41 -4.87
N ASP A 65 -3.52 -1.35 -5.10
CA ASP A 65 -3.75 -1.94 -6.42
C ASP A 65 -4.83 -1.17 -7.22
N THR A 66 -5.71 -0.43 -6.55
CA THR A 66 -6.74 0.40 -7.20
C THR A 66 -6.41 1.89 -7.20
N GLU A 67 -5.52 2.34 -6.34
CA GLU A 67 -5.08 3.73 -6.32
C GLU A 67 -3.95 3.94 -7.33
N ALA A 68 -4.19 4.77 -8.35
CA ALA A 68 -3.17 5.14 -9.30
C ALA A 68 -1.97 5.76 -8.57
N LEU A 69 -0.77 5.23 -8.85
CA LEU A 69 0.49 5.86 -8.41
C LEU A 69 0.51 7.32 -8.86
N PRO A 70 1.01 8.25 -8.04
CA PRO A 70 1.24 9.62 -8.48
C PRO A 70 2.19 9.60 -9.68
N THR A 71 1.71 10.04 -10.84
CA THR A 71 2.53 10.26 -12.04
C THR A 71 3.38 11.51 -11.84
N ASN A 72 4.39 11.43 -10.99
CA ASN A 72 5.42 12.45 -10.94
C ASN A 72 6.41 12.16 -12.07
N MET A 73 6.15 12.79 -13.21
CA MET A 73 7.17 13.11 -14.20
C MET A 73 8.24 13.98 -13.53
N ASP A 74 9.32 13.37 -13.07
CA ASP A 74 10.60 14.07 -12.90
C ASP A 74 11.71 13.16 -13.43
N ALA A 75 11.72 13.00 -14.75
CA ALA A 75 12.90 12.65 -15.52
C ALA A 75 13.80 13.90 -15.70
N SER A 76 14.09 14.61 -14.60
CA SER A 76 14.82 15.90 -14.59
C SER A 76 16.05 15.86 -13.69
N HIS A 77 16.67 14.68 -13.49
CA HIS A 77 18.04 14.59 -12.95
C HIS A 77 18.78 13.38 -13.55
N ALA A 78 18.93 13.37 -14.87
CA ALA A 78 19.95 12.59 -15.54
C ALA A 78 20.33 13.27 -16.87
N SER A 79 21.21 14.26 -16.78
CA SER A 79 22.22 14.72 -17.77
C SER A 79 22.42 16.23 -17.70
#